data_AF-A0A089PAG7-F1
#
_entry.id   AF-A0A089PAG7-F1
#
_cell.length_a   1.000
_cell.length_b   1.000
_cell.length_c   1.000
_cell.angle_alpha   90.00
_cell.angle_beta   90.00
_cell.angle_gamma   90.00
#
_symmetry.space_group_name_H-M   'P 1'
#
loop_
_entity.id
_entity.type
_entity.pdbx_description
1 polymer ?
#
loop_
_entity_poly.entity_id
_entity_poly.type
_entity_poly.pdbx_seq_one_letter_code
_entity_poly.pdbx_strand_id
1 'polypeptide(L)'
;MSSQNSIFKFIICGTDTDIGKTLISSFFVKGLNSFYWKPIQSGIESQTDSQTVEKLAQLSKEKIIKEAYVFTKPLSPHWAAEIDQKTINFDKLRLPKVQGSLIVETAGGLMVPITRNFLQIDQIKQWNLPVILVCKSSLGTLNHTLLSIEALKRRNIEILGLVVNGEKHLDNPKTLVDFSGIPLIAEFPYIKKMDSNNLDILWKELDIKNKLISLLNSKIS
;
A
#
# COMPACT_ATOMS: atom_id res chain seq x y z
N MET A 1 -0.60 -26.73 -19.80
CA MET A 1 -1.61 -26.24 -18.84
C MET A 1 -1.40 -24.74 -18.71
N SER A 2 -2.32 -23.94 -19.25
CA SER A 2 -2.22 -22.49 -19.28
C SER A 2 -2.16 -21.94 -17.85
N SER A 3 -1.06 -21.27 -17.50
CA SER A 3 -0.98 -20.47 -16.29
C SER A 3 -2.03 -19.35 -16.41
N GLN A 4 -3.21 -19.56 -15.84
CA GLN A 4 -4.14 -18.45 -15.61
C GLN A 4 -3.39 -17.42 -14.77
N ASN A 5 -3.06 -16.27 -15.38
CA ASN A 5 -2.50 -15.16 -14.64
C ASN A 5 -3.58 -14.66 -13.67
N SER A 6 -3.46 -15.03 -12.40
CA SER A 6 -4.31 -14.50 -11.33
C SER A 6 -4.26 -12.97 -11.34
N ILE A 7 -5.43 -12.34 -11.35
CA ILE A 7 -5.57 -10.88 -11.28
C ILE A 7 -5.67 -10.49 -9.82
N PHE A 8 -4.80 -9.58 -9.38
CA PHE A 8 -4.75 -9.10 -7.99
C PHE A 8 -5.17 -7.64 -7.91
N LYS A 9 -6.11 -7.30 -7.04
CA LYS A 9 -6.50 -5.91 -6.77
C LYS A 9 -6.52 -5.68 -5.27
N PHE A 10 -5.64 -4.81 -4.78
CA PHE A 10 -5.56 -4.51 -3.35
C PHE A 10 -5.02 -3.11 -3.11
N ILE A 11 -5.20 -2.65 -1.89
CA ILE A 11 -4.74 -1.35 -1.42
C ILE A 11 -3.51 -1.54 -0.55
N ILE A 12 -2.44 -0.79 -0.83
CA ILE A 12 -1.32 -0.59 0.08
C ILE A 12 -1.65 0.59 0.98
N CYS A 13 -1.80 0.34 2.28
CA CYS A 13 -1.95 1.39 3.28
C CYS A 13 -0.89 1.25 4.38
N GLY A 14 -0.67 2.32 5.13
CA GLY A 14 0.34 2.36 6.17
C GLY A 14 -0.24 2.63 7.54
N THR A 15 0.44 2.14 8.58
CA THR A 15 0.16 2.51 9.98
C THR A 15 0.61 3.94 10.31
N ASP A 16 1.45 4.54 9.46
CA ASP A 16 2.09 5.83 9.68
C ASP A 16 2.58 6.42 8.33
N THR A 17 3.09 7.65 8.34
CA THR A 17 3.78 8.28 7.20
C THR A 17 5.24 7.80 7.13
N ASP A 18 5.86 7.82 5.94
CA ASP A 18 7.28 7.48 5.71
C ASP A 18 7.75 6.09 6.16
N ILE A 19 6.84 5.13 6.27
CA ILE A 19 7.16 3.72 6.60
C ILE A 19 7.51 2.86 5.38
N GLY A 20 7.68 3.46 4.20
CA GLY A 20 8.06 2.75 2.97
C GLY A 20 6.90 2.18 2.15
N LYS A 21 5.69 2.75 2.22
CA LYS A 21 4.55 2.35 1.35
C LYS A 21 4.94 2.29 -0.12
N THR A 22 5.60 3.32 -0.64
CA THR A 22 6.04 3.42 -2.04
C THR A 22 7.01 2.31 -2.44
N LEU A 23 7.91 1.91 -1.55
CA LEU A 23 8.83 0.79 -1.75
C LEU A 23 8.05 -0.53 -1.83
N ILE A 24 7.13 -0.75 -0.89
CA ILE A 24 6.29 -1.95 -0.88
C ILE A 24 5.36 -2.00 -2.10
N SER A 25 4.79 -0.86 -2.51
CA SER A 25 4.05 -0.75 -3.77
C SER A 25 4.92 -1.13 -4.96
N SER A 26 6.15 -0.61 -5.05
CA SER A 26 7.10 -0.93 -6.13
C SER A 26 7.38 -2.44 -6.20
N PHE A 27 7.57 -3.08 -5.04
CA PHE A 27 7.80 -4.51 -4.92
C PHE A 27 6.65 -5.34 -5.50
N PHE A 28 5.42 -5.06 -5.07
CA PHE A 28 4.25 -5.78 -5.57
C PHE A 28 3.92 -5.44 -7.03
N VAL A 29 4.08 -4.18 -7.44
CA VAL A 29 3.83 -3.73 -8.82
C VAL A 29 4.72 -4.49 -9.80
N LYS A 30 6.00 -4.62 -9.46
CA LYS A 30 6.97 -5.35 -10.26
C LYS A 30 6.67 -6.85 -10.29
N GLY A 31 6.51 -7.46 -9.11
CA GLY A 31 6.29 -8.90 -8.99
C GLY A 31 4.99 -9.41 -9.63
N LEU A 32 3.96 -8.56 -9.66
CA LEU A 32 2.66 -8.87 -10.26
C LEU A 32 2.47 -8.29 -11.66
N ASN A 33 3.43 -7.50 -12.15
CA ASN A 33 3.31 -6.73 -13.38
C ASN A 33 1.99 -5.94 -13.44
N SER A 34 1.64 -5.27 -12.33
CA SER A 34 0.34 -4.63 -12.13
C SER A 34 0.32 -3.18 -12.61
N PHE A 35 -0.90 -2.63 -12.74
CA PHE A 35 -1.09 -1.19 -12.73
C PHE A 35 -0.82 -0.62 -11.33
N TYR A 36 -0.33 0.60 -11.27
CA TYR A 36 -0.11 1.36 -10.05
C TYR A 36 -0.94 2.65 -10.07
N TRP A 37 -1.56 2.97 -8.95
CA TRP A 37 -2.25 4.23 -8.77
C TRP A 37 -2.07 4.79 -7.37
N LYS A 38 -1.50 5.99 -7.28
CA LYS A 38 -1.56 6.82 -6.08
C LYS A 38 -2.46 8.02 -6.36
N PRO A 39 -3.74 8.00 -5.97
CA PRO A 39 -4.67 9.06 -6.35
C PRO A 39 -4.29 10.44 -5.82
N ILE A 40 -3.68 10.49 -4.63
CA ILE A 40 -3.37 11.73 -3.93
C ILE A 40 -1.88 11.74 -3.59
N GLN A 41 -1.14 12.67 -4.20
CA GLN A 41 0.24 12.98 -3.87
C GLN A 41 0.28 14.31 -3.10
N SER A 42 0.92 14.31 -1.93
CA SER A 42 1.20 15.54 -1.16
C SER A 42 2.70 15.70 -1.03
N GLY A 43 3.24 16.82 -1.49
CA GLY A 43 4.68 17.07 -1.55
C GLY A 43 5.27 16.70 -2.91
N ILE A 44 6.03 17.64 -3.47
CA ILE A 44 6.79 17.49 -4.72
C ILE A 44 8.23 17.94 -4.44
N GLU A 45 8.92 17.25 -3.52
CA GLU A 45 10.28 17.67 -3.15
C GLU A 45 11.28 17.39 -4.29
N SER A 46 11.29 16.16 -4.80
CA SER A 46 12.22 15.74 -5.87
C SER A 46 11.63 14.75 -6.86
N GLN A 47 10.88 13.76 -6.39
CA GLN A 47 10.12 12.81 -7.21
C GLN A 47 8.77 12.52 -6.55
N THR A 48 7.77 12.24 -7.38
CA THR A 48 6.51 11.65 -6.95
C THR A 48 6.71 10.17 -6.64
N ASP A 49 5.80 9.60 -5.87
CA ASP A 49 5.78 8.16 -5.62
C ASP A 49 5.60 7.37 -6.92
N SER A 50 4.77 7.87 -7.85
CA SER A 50 4.59 7.29 -9.19
C SER A 50 5.91 7.19 -9.96
N GLN A 51 6.73 8.25 -9.93
CA GLN A 51 8.06 8.24 -10.54
C GLN A 51 9.02 7.27 -9.83
N THR A 52 8.92 7.17 -8.50
CA THR A 52 9.71 6.22 -7.71
C THR A 52 9.35 4.78 -8.09
N VAL A 53 8.05 4.46 -8.17
CA VAL A 53 7.54 3.15 -8.57
C VAL A 53 7.91 2.83 -10.01
N GLU A 54 7.73 3.76 -10.96
CA GLU A 54 8.14 3.60 -12.36
C GLU A 54 9.62 3.17 -12.45
N LYS A 55 10.49 3.88 -11.72
CA LYS A 55 11.93 3.63 -11.71
C LYS A 55 12.31 2.31 -11.04
N LEU A 56 11.80 2.04 -9.84
CA LEU A 56 12.15 0.84 -9.08
C LEU A 56 11.57 -0.43 -9.69
N ALA A 57 10.33 -0.36 -10.20
CA ALA A 57 9.67 -1.50 -10.83
C ALA A 57 10.10 -1.73 -12.29
N GLN A 58 10.80 -0.77 -12.91
CA GLN A 58 11.10 -0.74 -14.34
C GLN A 58 9.85 -0.97 -15.19
N LEU A 59 8.76 -0.32 -14.79
CA LEU A 59 7.43 -0.52 -15.37
C LEU A 59 7.22 0.37 -16.60
N SER A 60 6.42 -0.09 -17.57
CA SER A 60 5.93 0.77 -18.63
C SER A 60 5.09 1.92 -18.06
N LYS A 61 5.27 3.13 -18.59
CA LYS A 61 4.48 4.32 -18.24
C LYS A 61 2.97 4.11 -18.36
N GLU A 62 2.53 3.25 -19.27
CA GLU A 62 1.11 2.92 -19.47
C GLU A 62 0.47 2.25 -18.25
N LYS A 63 1.28 1.64 -17.37
CA LYS A 63 0.82 1.01 -16.14
C LYS A 63 0.89 1.93 -14.93
N ILE A 64 1.43 3.14 -15.08
CA ILE A 64 1.40 4.18 -14.06
C ILE A 64 0.18 5.06 -14.33
N ILE A 65 -0.84 4.94 -13.48
CA ILE A 65 -2.05 5.73 -13.58
C ILE A 65 -1.79 7.08 -12.94
N LYS A 66 -2.07 8.16 -13.68
CA LYS A 66 -1.87 9.53 -13.23
C LYS A 66 -2.60 9.80 -11.91
N GLU A 67 -1.96 10.56 -11.04
CA GLU A 67 -2.56 11.06 -9.81
C GLU A 67 -3.81 11.89 -10.13
N ALA A 68 -4.86 11.74 -9.32
CA ALA A 68 -6.02 12.62 -9.39
C ALA A 68 -5.69 14.01 -8.82
N TYR A 69 -4.86 14.04 -7.79
CA TYR A 69 -4.43 15.25 -7.09
C TYR A 69 -2.95 15.19 -6.77
N VAL A 70 -2.25 16.29 -7.09
CA VAL A 70 -0.87 16.56 -6.66
C VAL A 70 -0.87 17.91 -5.94
N PHE A 71 -0.41 17.91 -4.69
CA PHE A 71 -0.31 19.10 -3.84
C PHE A 71 1.15 19.46 -3.58
N THR A 72 1.41 20.76 -3.43
CA THR A 72 2.78 21.29 -3.35
C THR A 72 3.49 20.94 -2.03
N LYS A 73 2.75 20.96 -0.91
CA LYS A 73 3.32 20.77 0.43
C LYS A 73 3.25 19.32 0.91
N PRO A 74 4.28 18.80 1.58
CA PRO A 74 4.30 17.45 2.17
C PRO A 74 3.49 17.43 3.48
N LEU A 75 2.19 17.68 3.37
CA LEU A 75 1.25 17.77 4.50
C LEU A 75 0.11 16.76 4.29
N SER A 76 -0.74 16.57 5.29
CA SER A 76 -1.96 15.77 5.13
C SER A 76 -2.80 16.32 3.96
N PRO A 77 -3.47 15.48 3.16
CA PRO A 77 -4.16 15.92 1.96
C PRO A 77 -5.14 17.07 2.16
N HIS A 78 -5.94 17.06 3.25
CA HIS A 78 -6.90 18.15 3.50
C HIS A 78 -6.20 19.51 3.60
N TRP A 79 -5.10 19.56 4.36
CA TRP A 79 -4.38 20.79 4.62
C TRP A 79 -3.56 21.24 3.42
N ALA A 80 -2.95 20.29 2.70
CA ALA A 80 -2.24 20.57 1.46
C ALA A 80 -3.19 21.12 0.38
N ALA A 81 -4.42 20.59 0.29
CA ALA A 81 -5.45 21.06 -0.62
C ALA A 81 -5.91 22.49 -0.27
N GLU A 82 -6.13 22.79 1.02
CA GLU A 82 -6.49 24.13 1.50
C GLU A 82 -5.41 25.17 1.18
N ILE A 83 -4.13 24.85 1.42
CA ILE A 83 -2.99 25.73 1.07
C ILE A 83 -2.91 25.96 -0.44
N ASP A 84 -3.07 24.90 -1.23
CA ASP A 84 -3.08 24.98 -2.70
C ASP A 84 -4.38 25.61 -3.26
N GLN A 85 -5.34 25.97 -2.40
CA GLN A 85 -6.68 26.48 -2.78
C GLN A 85 -7.42 25.53 -3.75
N LYS A 86 -7.26 24.23 -3.55
CA LYS A 86 -7.89 23.17 -4.36
C LYS A 86 -8.95 22.44 -3.55
N THR A 87 -10.05 22.09 -4.23
CA THR A 87 -11.08 21.20 -3.66
C THR A 87 -10.89 19.78 -4.19
N ILE A 88 -10.90 18.81 -3.27
CA ILE A 88 -10.88 17.38 -3.62
C ILE A 88 -12.30 16.95 -3.99
N ASN A 89 -12.47 16.51 -5.23
CA ASN A 89 -13.69 15.92 -5.76
C ASN A 89 -13.55 14.39 -5.70
N PHE A 90 -14.40 13.76 -4.90
CA PHE A 90 -14.42 12.31 -4.70
C PHE A 90 -14.69 11.50 -5.97
N ASP A 91 -15.34 12.09 -6.99
CA ASP A 91 -15.55 11.39 -8.27
C ASP A 91 -14.24 11.10 -9.00
N LYS A 92 -13.21 11.92 -8.78
CA LYS A 92 -11.86 11.68 -9.31
C LYS A 92 -11.08 10.64 -8.51
N LEU A 93 -11.59 10.23 -7.35
CA LEU A 93 -11.02 9.18 -6.50
C LEU A 93 -11.66 7.81 -6.74
N ARG A 94 -12.53 7.66 -7.75
CA ARG A 94 -13.07 6.34 -8.13
C ARG A 94 -11.97 5.44 -8.68
N LEU A 95 -12.06 4.13 -8.40
CA LEU A 95 -11.08 3.16 -8.90
C LEU A 95 -10.96 3.21 -10.42
N PRO A 96 -9.73 3.25 -10.97
CA PRO A 96 -9.53 3.24 -12.41
C PRO A 96 -9.93 1.88 -13.01
N LYS A 97 -10.51 1.92 -14.20
CA LYS A 97 -10.85 0.71 -14.97
C LYS A 97 -9.61 0.25 -15.74
N VAL A 98 -9.02 -0.86 -15.32
CA VAL A 98 -7.84 -1.46 -15.97
C VAL A 98 -8.03 -2.94 -16.25
N GLN A 99 -7.39 -3.43 -17.31
CA GLN A 99 -7.35 -4.84 -17.67
C GLN A 99 -6.11 -5.50 -17.06
N GLY A 100 -6.23 -5.92 -15.80
CA GLY A 100 -5.16 -6.61 -15.08
C GLY A 100 -5.17 -6.33 -13.58
N SER A 101 -4.06 -6.70 -12.94
CA SER A 101 -3.83 -6.42 -11.52
C SER A 101 -3.72 -4.92 -11.26
N LEU A 102 -4.19 -4.44 -10.12
CA LEU A 102 -4.17 -3.04 -9.72
C LEU A 102 -3.71 -2.90 -8.27
N ILE A 103 -2.72 -2.04 -8.05
CA ILE A 103 -2.25 -1.67 -6.72
C ILE A 103 -2.57 -0.21 -6.50
N VAL A 104 -3.34 0.06 -5.44
CA VAL A 104 -3.71 1.41 -5.04
C VAL A 104 -2.93 1.80 -3.79
N GLU A 105 -2.18 2.89 -3.84
CA GLU A 105 -1.43 3.38 -2.69
C GLU A 105 -2.14 4.57 -2.02
N THR A 106 -2.34 4.50 -0.70
CA THR A 106 -2.95 5.59 0.07
C THR A 106 -1.93 6.66 0.48
N ALA A 107 -2.39 7.89 0.68
CA ALA A 107 -1.59 8.96 1.27
C ALA A 107 -1.62 8.89 2.81
N GLY A 108 -0.45 8.86 3.46
CA GLY A 108 -0.35 8.85 4.92
C GLY A 108 -0.83 7.54 5.57
N GLY A 109 -1.42 7.64 6.77
CA GLY A 109 -2.03 6.55 7.51
C GLY A 109 -3.56 6.52 7.42
N LEU A 110 -4.19 5.49 8.00
CA LEU A 110 -5.63 5.24 7.89
C LEU A 110 -6.53 6.41 8.30
N MET A 111 -6.20 7.08 9.41
CA MET A 111 -7.02 8.14 9.99
C MET A 111 -6.60 9.53 9.49
N VAL A 112 -5.73 9.62 8.47
CA VAL A 112 -5.33 10.89 7.88
C VAL A 112 -6.53 11.50 7.15
N PRO A 113 -6.88 12.77 7.40
CA PRO A 113 -8.00 13.42 6.70
C PRO A 113 -7.66 13.70 5.24
N ILE A 114 -8.53 13.22 4.34
CA ILE A 114 -8.55 13.64 2.93
C ILE A 114 -9.22 15.01 2.83
N THR A 115 -10.34 15.20 3.54
CA THR A 115 -10.99 16.48 3.76
C THR A 115 -11.33 16.64 5.24
N ARG A 116 -11.87 17.79 5.66
CA ARG A 116 -12.28 18.01 7.06
C ARG A 116 -13.32 17.02 7.58
N ASN A 117 -14.09 16.39 6.68
CA ASN A 117 -15.20 15.50 7.03
C ASN A 117 -15.05 14.09 6.45
N PHE A 118 -13.85 13.74 5.94
CA PHE A 118 -13.64 12.47 5.26
C PHE A 118 -12.21 11.96 5.46
N LEU A 119 -12.07 10.74 5.98
CA LEU A 119 -10.79 10.14 6.30
C LEU A 119 -10.31 9.20 5.19
N GLN A 120 -9.01 8.94 5.15
CA GLN A 120 -8.41 7.98 4.23
C GLN A 120 -9.05 6.59 4.37
N ILE A 121 -9.38 6.16 5.59
CA ILE A 121 -10.05 4.86 5.84
C ILE A 121 -11.47 4.81 5.27
N ASP A 122 -12.16 5.94 5.14
CA ASP A 122 -13.48 6.01 4.51
C ASP A 122 -13.35 5.83 2.99
N GLN A 123 -12.28 6.36 2.39
CA GLN A 123 -11.95 6.11 0.98
C GLN A 123 -11.61 4.65 0.72
N ILE A 124 -10.82 4.03 1.61
CA ILE A 124 -10.47 2.60 1.53
C ILE A 124 -11.75 1.76 1.55
N LYS A 125 -12.70 2.09 2.45
CA LYS A 125 -14.00 1.42 2.51
C LYS A 125 -14.79 1.55 1.19
N GLN A 126 -14.80 2.73 0.58
CA GLN A 126 -15.52 2.95 -0.69
C GLN A 126 -14.92 2.16 -1.86
N TRP A 127 -13.60 1.96 -1.88
CA TRP A 127 -12.96 1.15 -2.92
C TRP A 127 -13.28 -0.34 -2.80
N ASN A 128 -13.62 -0.81 -1.59
CA ASN A 128 -14.00 -2.20 -1.34
C ASN A 128 -13.00 -3.22 -1.93
N LEU A 129 -11.72 -2.93 -1.76
CA LEU A 129 -10.61 -3.83 -2.10
C LEU A 129 -9.94 -4.30 -0.81
N PRO A 130 -9.37 -5.50 -0.78
CA PRO A 130 -8.59 -5.97 0.36
C PRO A 130 -7.35 -5.10 0.57
N VAL A 131 -6.94 -4.98 1.84
CA VAL A 131 -5.83 -4.13 2.28
C VAL A 131 -4.61 -4.97 2.64
N ILE A 132 -3.45 -4.60 2.12
CA ILE A 132 -2.17 -4.97 2.72
C ILE A 132 -1.74 -3.81 3.61
N LEU A 133 -1.58 -4.09 4.90
CA LEU A 133 -1.19 -3.09 5.90
C LEU A 133 0.32 -3.12 6.09
N VAL A 134 0.98 -2.04 5.68
CA VAL A 134 2.41 -1.82 5.88
C VAL A 134 2.64 -1.23 7.26
N CYS A 135 3.57 -1.80 8.01
CA CYS A 135 3.99 -1.35 9.33
C CYS A 135 5.52 -1.31 9.40
N LYS A 136 6.07 -0.44 10.24
CA LYS A 136 7.53 -0.35 10.46
C LYS A 136 8.00 -1.45 11.41
N SER A 137 9.28 -1.84 11.39
CA SER A 137 9.80 -2.82 12.35
C SER A 137 10.20 -2.23 13.71
N SER A 138 10.27 -0.90 13.82
CA SER A 138 10.78 -0.17 14.99
C SER A 138 9.79 -0.06 16.17
N LEU A 139 10.28 0.41 17.31
CA LEU A 139 9.51 0.62 18.54
C LEU A 139 8.21 1.43 18.28
N GLY A 140 7.13 1.00 18.92
CA GLY A 140 5.79 1.56 18.75
C GLY A 140 4.95 0.87 17.67
N THR A 141 5.57 0.04 16.81
CA THR A 141 4.84 -0.63 15.72
C THR A 141 3.71 -1.55 16.20
N LEU A 142 3.88 -2.24 17.32
CA LEU A 142 2.84 -3.11 17.89
C LEU A 142 1.54 -2.32 18.13
N ASN A 143 1.65 -1.20 18.85
CA ASN A 143 0.50 -0.33 19.13
C ASN A 143 -0.13 0.23 17.85
N HIS A 144 0.68 0.83 16.97
CA HIS A 144 0.16 1.47 15.76
C HIS A 144 -0.53 0.46 14.83
N THR A 145 0.04 -0.73 14.71
CA THR A 145 -0.49 -1.79 13.84
C THR A 145 -1.77 -2.38 14.42
N LEU A 146 -1.82 -2.69 15.72
CA LEU A 146 -3.02 -3.24 16.35
C LEU A 146 -4.19 -2.25 16.34
N LEU A 147 -3.94 -0.95 16.62
CA LEU A 147 -4.95 0.11 16.48
C LEU A 147 -5.44 0.25 15.03
N SER A 148 -4.54 0.14 14.07
CA SER A 148 -4.87 0.18 12.64
C SER A 148 -5.75 -1.00 12.23
N ILE A 149 -5.43 -2.20 12.70
CA ILE A 149 -6.23 -3.42 12.47
C ILE A 149 -7.61 -3.28 13.09
N GLU A 150 -7.73 -2.76 14.31
CA GLU A 150 -9.01 -2.52 14.96
C GLU A 150 -9.87 -1.52 14.16
N ALA A 151 -9.27 -0.42 13.67
CA ALA A 151 -9.97 0.57 12.87
C ALA A 151 -10.51 0.02 11.54
N LEU A 152 -9.74 -0.86 10.88
CA LEU A 152 -10.12 -1.57 9.65
C LEU A 152 -11.23 -2.59 9.92
N LYS A 153 -11.06 -3.46 10.94
CA LYS A 153 -12.05 -4.47 11.33
C LYS A 153 -13.39 -3.83 11.71
N ARG A 154 -13.39 -2.75 12.50
CA ARG A 154 -14.61 -2.01 12.87
C ARG A 154 -15.39 -1.46 11.68
N ARG A 155 -14.74 -1.29 10.52
CA ARG A 155 -15.37 -0.80 9.29
C ARG A 155 -15.67 -1.91 8.29
N ASN A 156 -15.48 -3.18 8.67
CA ASN A 156 -15.58 -4.36 7.80
C ASN A 156 -14.67 -4.26 6.57
N ILE A 157 -13.50 -3.64 6.71
CA ILE A 157 -12.50 -3.59 5.65
C ILE A 157 -11.64 -4.83 5.76
N GLU A 158 -11.56 -5.59 4.66
CA GLU A 158 -10.78 -6.80 4.59
C GLU A 158 -9.27 -6.50 4.65
N ILE A 159 -8.57 -7.22 5.53
CA ILE A 159 -7.10 -7.18 5.61
C ILE A 159 -6.58 -8.48 4.99
N LEU A 160 -5.83 -8.36 3.89
CA LEU A 160 -5.20 -9.49 3.22
C LEU A 160 -4.01 -10.02 4.02
N GLY A 161 -3.22 -9.11 4.60
CA GLY A 161 -2.09 -9.46 5.43
C GLY A 161 -1.23 -8.26 5.80
N LEU A 162 -0.19 -8.53 6.59
CA LEU A 162 0.76 -7.54 7.06
C LEU A 162 2.05 -7.59 6.23
N VAL A 163 2.65 -6.42 6.02
CA VAL A 163 4.04 -6.30 5.59
C VAL A 163 4.80 -5.48 6.61
N VAL A 164 5.80 -6.08 7.23
CA VAL A 164 6.69 -5.39 8.18
C VAL A 164 7.90 -4.90 7.40
N ASN A 165 8.10 -3.58 7.33
CA ASN A 165 9.22 -2.97 6.61
C ASN A 165 10.27 -2.40 7.58
N GLY A 166 11.53 -2.81 7.40
CA GLY A 166 12.67 -2.28 8.15
C GLY A 166 13.66 -3.36 8.58
N GLU A 167 14.49 -3.04 9.57
CA GLU A 167 15.43 -4.00 10.14
C GLU A 167 14.70 -5.22 10.71
N LYS A 168 15.29 -6.40 10.52
CA LYS A 168 14.71 -7.66 11.00
C LYS A 168 14.56 -7.60 12.52
N HIS A 169 13.35 -7.86 13.00
CA HIS A 169 13.04 -7.89 14.41
C HIS A 169 12.57 -9.29 14.80
N LEU A 170 13.16 -9.87 15.85
CA LEU A 170 12.94 -11.27 16.19
C LEU A 170 11.51 -11.60 16.64
N ASP A 171 10.83 -10.64 17.30
CA ASP A 171 9.54 -10.91 17.94
C ASP A 171 8.34 -10.12 17.35
N ASN A 172 8.50 -8.82 17.03
CA ASN A 172 7.41 -7.96 16.54
C ASN A 172 6.49 -8.61 15.48
N PRO A 173 7.00 -9.20 14.37
CA PRO A 173 6.13 -9.80 13.36
C PRO A 173 5.30 -10.97 13.91
N LYS A 174 5.90 -11.82 14.74
CA LYS A 174 5.21 -12.95 15.39
C LYS A 174 4.12 -12.43 16.34
N THR A 175 4.48 -11.51 17.22
CA THR A 175 3.54 -10.90 18.17
C THR A 175 2.37 -10.22 17.47
N LEU A 176 2.59 -9.55 16.34
CA LEU A 176 1.51 -8.98 15.53
C LEU A 176 0.56 -10.06 14.98
N VAL A 177 1.08 -11.16 14.45
CA VAL A 177 0.26 -12.27 13.94
C VAL A 177 -0.55 -12.89 15.08
N ASP A 178 0.09 -13.20 16.21
CA ASP A 178 -0.53 -13.87 17.35
C ASP A 178 -1.68 -13.04 17.96
N PHE A 179 -1.49 -11.73 18.15
CA PHE A 179 -2.54 -10.86 18.71
C PHE A 179 -3.66 -10.54 17.72
N SER A 180 -3.34 -10.40 16.42
CA SER A 180 -4.31 -9.89 15.44
C SER A 180 -5.05 -10.96 14.67
N GLY A 181 -4.47 -12.16 14.57
CA GLY A 181 -4.89 -13.22 13.65
C GLY A 181 -4.70 -12.89 12.17
N ILE A 182 -4.01 -11.78 11.86
CA ILE A 182 -3.76 -11.36 10.47
C ILE A 182 -2.44 -12.00 10.00
N PRO A 183 -2.44 -12.67 8.84
CA PRO A 183 -1.23 -13.35 8.34
C PRO A 183 -0.15 -12.34 7.92
N LEU A 184 1.09 -12.73 8.12
CA LEU A 184 2.26 -12.00 7.65
C LEU A 184 2.58 -12.40 6.20
N ILE A 185 2.54 -11.43 5.28
CA ILE A 185 2.91 -11.66 3.87
C ILE A 185 4.43 -11.65 3.73
N ALA A 186 5.07 -10.62 4.29
CA ALA A 186 6.50 -10.41 4.19
C ALA A 186 7.06 -9.62 5.38
N GLU A 187 8.27 -10.00 5.79
CA GLU A 187 9.21 -9.11 6.47
C GLU A 187 10.14 -8.56 5.40
N PHE A 188 9.94 -7.29 5.04
CA PHE A 188 10.73 -6.62 4.02
C PHE A 188 12.02 -6.09 4.64
N PRO A 189 13.20 -6.60 4.25
CA PRO A 189 14.45 -6.26 4.90
C PRO A 189 14.84 -4.81 4.59
N TYR A 190 15.53 -4.17 5.54
CA TYR A 190 16.21 -2.92 5.26
C TYR A 190 17.37 -3.16 4.29
N ILE A 191 17.24 -2.62 3.08
CA ILE A 191 18.29 -2.67 2.06
C ILE A 191 18.75 -1.25 1.76
N LYS A 192 20.02 -0.95 2.06
CA LYS A 192 20.64 0.38 1.96
C LYS A 192 20.48 1.02 0.58
N LYS A 193 20.46 0.22 -0.48
CA LYS A 193 20.20 0.68 -1.85
C LYS A 193 19.30 -0.30 -2.56
N MET A 194 18.01 0.01 -2.60
CA MET A 194 17.03 -0.82 -3.31
C MET A 194 17.05 -0.52 -4.81
N ASP A 195 17.11 -1.56 -5.61
CA ASP A 195 16.90 -1.49 -7.06
C ASP A 195 15.96 -2.59 -7.56
N SER A 196 15.65 -2.55 -8.85
CA SER A 196 14.79 -3.52 -9.53
C SER A 196 15.27 -4.96 -9.35
N ASN A 197 16.57 -5.24 -9.47
CA ASN A 197 17.08 -6.62 -9.39
C ASN A 197 16.87 -7.20 -8.00
N ASN A 198 17.12 -6.40 -6.96
CA ASN A 198 16.87 -6.83 -5.60
C ASN A 198 15.37 -7.10 -5.33
N LEU A 199 14.45 -6.34 -5.94
CA LEU A 199 13.01 -6.62 -5.84
C LEU A 199 12.66 -7.98 -6.46
N ASP A 200 13.23 -8.35 -7.61
CA ASP A 200 13.00 -9.65 -8.24
C ASP A 200 13.52 -10.82 -7.39
N ILE A 201 14.69 -10.64 -6.78
CA ILE A 201 15.29 -11.64 -5.88
C ILE A 201 14.38 -11.85 -4.67
N LEU A 202 14.02 -10.77 -3.96
CA LEU A 202 13.14 -10.83 -2.81
C LEU A 202 11.77 -11.43 -3.14
N TRP A 203 11.22 -11.13 -4.31
CA TRP A 203 9.91 -11.64 -4.73
C TRP A 203 9.90 -13.16 -4.79
N LYS A 204 11.00 -13.75 -5.29
CA LYS A 204 11.21 -15.19 -5.39
C LYS A 204 11.54 -15.81 -4.03
N GLU A 205 12.48 -15.22 -3.28
CA GLU A 205 12.92 -15.74 -1.99
C GLU A 205 11.78 -15.78 -0.95
N LEU A 206 10.89 -14.78 -0.98
CA LEU A 206 9.77 -14.70 -0.05
C LEU A 206 8.51 -15.45 -0.52
N ASP A 207 8.56 -16.08 -1.70
CA ASP A 207 7.47 -16.81 -2.37
C ASP A 207 6.13 -16.05 -2.36
N ILE A 208 6.17 -14.76 -2.70
CA ILE A 208 5.03 -13.85 -2.49
C ILE A 208 3.83 -14.24 -3.33
N LYS A 209 4.02 -14.65 -4.58
CA LYS A 209 2.92 -14.99 -5.48
C LYS A 209 2.07 -16.14 -4.92
N ASN A 210 2.72 -17.21 -4.43
CA ASN A 210 2.00 -18.34 -3.85
C ASN A 210 1.32 -17.97 -2.53
N LYS A 211 1.97 -17.17 -1.68
CA LYS A 211 1.35 -16.64 -0.46
C LYS A 211 0.07 -15.86 -0.78
N LEU A 212 0.11 -14.95 -1.76
CA LEU A 212 -1.07 -14.19 -2.16
C LEU A 212 -2.19 -15.09 -2.69
N ILE A 213 -1.87 -16.10 -3.52
CA ILE A 213 -2.86 -17.07 -4.03
C ILE A 213 -3.48 -17.84 -2.86
N SER A 214 -2.67 -18.33 -1.93
CA SER A 214 -3.13 -19.05 -0.74
C SER A 214 -4.09 -18.21 0.11
N LEU A 215 -3.72 -16.95 0.36
CA LEU A 215 -4.52 -16.01 1.16
C LEU A 215 -5.85 -15.60 0.51
N LEU A 216 -5.92 -15.61 -0.82
CA LEU A 216 -7.18 -15.37 -1.54
C LEU A 216 -8.05 -16.62 -1.58
N ASN A 217 -7.45 -17.80 -1.72
CA ASN A 217 -8.18 -19.07 -1.80
C ASN A 217 -8.74 -19.53 -0.44
N SER A 218 -8.01 -19.31 0.66
CA SER A 218 -8.46 -19.68 2.02
C SER A 218 -9.68 -18.90 2.51
N LYS A 219 -10.15 -17.93 1.72
CA LYS A 219 -11.31 -17.10 2.00
C LYS A 219 -12.56 -17.50 1.23
N ILE A 220 -12.43 -18.44 0.28
CA ILE A 220 -13.55 -18.98 -0.53
C ILE A 220 -14.09 -20.29 0.09
N SER A 221 -13.33 -20.90 1.00
CA SER A 221 -13.69 -22.08 1.80
C SER A 221 -14.30 -21.71 3.15
#